data_AF-A0A5E4J1R3-F1
#
_entry.id   AF-A0A5E4J1R3-F1
#
_cell.length_a   1.000
_cell.length_b   1.000
_cell.length_c   1.000
_cell.angle_alpha   90.00
_cell.angle_beta   90.00
_cell.angle_gamma   90.00
#
_symmetry.space_group_name_H-M   'P 1'
#
loop_
_entity.id
_entity.type
_entity.pdbx_description
1 polymer ?
#
loop_
_entity_poly.entity_id
_entity_poly.type
_entity_poly.pdbx_seq_one_letter_code
_entity_poly.pdbx_strand_id
1 'polypeptide(L)'
;MGTDFNEGVKGIGLKKGLILVKKHSSFKEIVEELKVDFDYEPLLDLFKNPKIVEITDIPEVKPDYPSLVEWLTTSNGFSKERVLNTISEIKEEKSKRENNLTKWF
;
A
#
# COMPACT_ATOMS: atom_id res chain seq x y z
N MET A 1 7.92 -17.97 -7.23
CA MET A 1 7.20 -17.28 -6.13
C MET A 1 5.95 -16.65 -6.69
N GLY A 2 4.86 -16.64 -5.94
CA GLY A 2 3.60 -16.00 -6.34
C GLY A 2 3.52 -14.55 -5.87
N THR A 3 2.60 -13.80 -6.46
CA THR A 3 2.21 -12.44 -6.08
C THR A 3 0.69 -12.40 -5.92
N ASP A 4 0.12 -11.25 -5.56
CA ASP A 4 -1.33 -11.07 -5.54
C ASP A 4 -1.99 -11.23 -6.93
N PHE A 5 -1.18 -11.20 -8.01
CA PHE A 5 -1.63 -11.27 -9.40
C PHE A 5 -1.29 -12.62 -10.07
N ASN A 6 -0.58 -13.52 -9.39
CA ASN A 6 -0.29 -14.86 -9.89
C ASN A 6 0.02 -15.87 -8.77
N GLU A 7 -0.42 -17.11 -8.92
CA GLU A 7 -0.16 -18.18 -7.92
C GLU A 7 1.33 -18.51 -7.75
N GLY A 8 2.14 -18.17 -8.75
CA GLY A 8 3.56 -18.49 -8.80
C GLY A 8 3.84 -19.93 -9.19
N VAL A 9 5.13 -20.26 -9.31
CA VAL A 9 5.57 -21.59 -9.73
C VAL A 9 5.72 -22.51 -8.53
N LYS A 10 5.00 -23.64 -8.54
CA LYS A 10 5.07 -24.66 -7.48
C LYS A 10 6.52 -25.10 -7.24
N GLY A 11 6.93 -25.13 -5.97
CA GLY A 11 8.28 -25.51 -5.58
C GLY A 11 9.34 -24.40 -5.73
N ILE A 12 8.97 -23.21 -6.19
CA ILE A 12 9.82 -22.02 -6.28
C ILE A 12 9.40 -20.96 -5.25
N GLY A 13 9.97 -21.07 -4.04
CA GLY A 13 9.88 -20.03 -2.99
C GLY A 13 10.98 -18.98 -3.07
N LEU A 14 11.08 -18.11 -2.06
CA LEU A 14 12.01 -16.97 -2.01
C LEU A 14 13.47 -17.34 -2.34
N LYS A 15 14.03 -18.34 -1.65
CA LYS A 15 15.44 -18.76 -1.84
C LYS A 15 15.72 -19.24 -3.26
N LYS A 16 14.85 -20.12 -3.80
CA LYS A 16 15.02 -20.67 -5.15
C LYS A 16 14.76 -19.60 -6.22
N GLY A 17 13.76 -18.75 -6.02
CA GLY A 17 13.49 -17.60 -6.89
C GLY A 17 14.69 -16.66 -6.98
N LEU A 18 15.31 -16.32 -5.85
CA LEU A 18 16.50 -15.47 -5.81
C LEU A 18 17.69 -16.09 -6.56
N ILE A 19 17.91 -17.40 -6.42
CA ILE A 19 18.97 -18.11 -7.17
C ILE A 19 18.72 -18.01 -8.68
N LEU A 20 17.49 -18.24 -9.14
CA LEU A 20 17.12 -18.14 -10.55
C LEU A 20 17.33 -16.72 -11.09
N VAL A 21 16.87 -15.70 -10.36
CA VAL A 21 17.04 -14.30 -10.77
C VAL A 21 18.51 -13.90 -10.86
N LYS A 22 19.39 -14.45 -10.02
CA LYS A 22 20.84 -14.20 -10.10
C LYS A 22 21.54 -14.98 -11.20
N LYS A 23 20.99 -16.13 -11.59
CA LYS A 23 21.58 -17.02 -12.59
C LYS A 23 21.30 -16.55 -14.02
N HIS A 24 20.14 -15.95 -14.26
CA HIS A 24 19.66 -15.58 -15.60
C HIS A 24 19.67 -14.07 -15.82
N SER A 25 19.81 -13.66 -17.08
CA SER A 25 19.84 -12.22 -17.44
C SER A 25 18.45 -11.66 -17.73
N SER A 26 17.46 -12.52 -17.92
CA SER A 26 16.09 -12.13 -18.23
C SER A 26 15.05 -13.03 -17.58
N PHE A 27 13.84 -12.50 -17.37
CA PHE A 27 12.72 -13.29 -16.85
C PHE A 27 12.28 -14.37 -17.86
N LYS A 28 12.44 -14.11 -19.16
CA LYS A 28 12.19 -15.08 -20.23
C LYS A 28 12.99 -16.36 -20.06
N GLU A 29 14.30 -16.24 -19.84
CA GLU A 29 15.18 -17.40 -19.60
C GLU A 29 14.74 -18.20 -18.36
N ILE A 30 14.28 -17.53 -17.30
CA ILE A 30 13.79 -18.19 -16.09
C ILE A 30 12.53 -19.01 -16.39
N VAL A 31 11.59 -18.45 -17.15
CA VAL A 31 10.34 -19.13 -17.54
C VAL A 31 10.63 -20.32 -18.45
N GLU A 32 11.56 -20.18 -19.40
CA GLU A 32 12.02 -21.26 -20.28
C GLU A 32 12.69 -22.40 -19.49
N GLU A 33 13.56 -22.09 -18.52
CA GLU A 33 14.19 -23.09 -17.65
C GLU A 33 13.15 -23.83 -16.77
N LEU A 34 12.17 -23.08 -16.24
CA LEU A 34 11.11 -23.64 -15.40
C LEU A 34 10.01 -24.35 -16.20
N LYS A 35 10.02 -24.23 -17.54
CA LYS A 35 9.02 -24.81 -18.46
C LYS A 35 7.59 -24.48 -18.05
N VAL A 36 7.36 -23.22 -17.67
CA VAL A 36 6.03 -22.77 -17.25
C VAL A 36 5.28 -22.22 -18.45
N ASP A 37 4.05 -22.71 -18.64
CA ASP A 37 3.17 -22.29 -19.73
C ASP A 37 2.16 -21.25 -19.20
N PHE A 38 2.64 -20.03 -18.98
CA PHE A 38 1.77 -18.88 -18.68
C PHE A 38 2.33 -17.62 -19.32
N ASP A 39 1.42 -16.73 -19.72
CA ASP A 39 1.79 -15.42 -20.24
C ASP A 39 2.23 -14.51 -19.09
N TYR A 40 3.54 -14.26 -19.01
CA TYR A 40 4.14 -13.43 -17.97
C TYR A 40 4.31 -11.98 -18.40
N GLU A 41 4.15 -11.65 -19.69
CA GLU A 41 4.43 -10.30 -20.20
C GLU A 41 3.48 -9.26 -19.59
N PRO A 42 2.16 -9.49 -19.52
CA PRO A 42 1.24 -8.55 -18.86
C PRO A 42 1.54 -8.38 -17.37
N LEU A 43 1.98 -9.45 -16.70
CA LEU A 43 2.34 -9.41 -15.29
C LEU A 43 3.60 -8.56 -15.08
N LEU A 44 4.63 -8.73 -15.91
CA LEU A 44 5.82 -7.90 -15.85
C LEU A 44 5.52 -6.44 -16.17
N ASP A 45 4.66 -6.19 -17.17
CA ASP A 45 4.27 -4.84 -17.55
C ASP A 45 3.53 -4.12 -16.43
N LEU A 46 2.64 -4.80 -15.71
CA LEU A 46 1.95 -4.27 -14.53
C LEU A 46 2.92 -3.70 -13.48
N PHE A 47 4.05 -4.38 -13.24
CA PHE A 47 5.05 -3.95 -12.26
C PHE A 47 6.06 -2.94 -12.82
N LYS A 48 6.40 -3.03 -14.11
CA LYS A 48 7.37 -2.13 -14.75
C LYS A 48 6.75 -0.79 -15.12
N ASN A 49 5.51 -0.82 -15.60
CA ASN A 49 4.75 0.31 -16.12
C ASN A 49 3.39 0.40 -15.39
N PRO A 50 3.39 0.55 -14.06
CA PRO A 50 2.13 0.70 -13.33
C PRO A 50 1.41 1.95 -13.83
N LYS A 51 0.08 1.87 -13.95
CA LYS A 51 -0.75 3.05 -14.20
C LYS A 51 -0.70 3.94 -12.96
N ILE A 52 0.10 4.99 -13.04
CA ILE A 52 0.23 5.99 -11.98
C ILE A 52 -0.60 7.22 -12.30
N VAL A 53 -1.07 7.87 -11.22
CA VAL A 53 -1.62 9.21 -11.27
C VAL A 53 -0.60 10.12 -10.60
N GLU A 54 -0.13 11.14 -11.32
CA GLU A 54 0.76 12.13 -10.75
C GLU A 54 -0.04 13.05 -9.82
N ILE A 55 0.30 13.05 -8.54
CA ILE A 55 -0.30 13.91 -7.53
C ILE A 55 0.70 15.01 -7.22
N THR A 56 0.43 16.22 -7.73
CA THR A 56 1.32 17.39 -7.53
C THR A 56 1.05 18.10 -6.22
N ASP A 57 -0.20 18.10 -5.76
CA ASP A 57 -0.63 18.79 -4.54
C ASP A 57 -1.41 17.83 -3.65
N ILE A 58 -0.94 17.67 -2.41
CA ILE A 58 -1.68 16.99 -1.35
C ILE A 58 -2.32 18.09 -0.50
N PRO A 59 -3.63 18.39 -0.70
CA PRO A 59 -4.27 19.46 0.03
C PRO A 59 -4.36 19.13 1.52
N GLU A 60 -4.06 20.11 2.35
CA GLU A 60 -4.34 19.98 3.78
C GLU A 60 -5.85 20.16 4.02
N VAL A 61 -6.55 19.05 4.20
CA VAL A 61 -7.99 19.07 4.46
C VAL A 61 -8.22 19.17 5.97
N LYS A 62 -8.98 20.18 6.40
CA LYS A 62 -9.52 20.24 7.76
C LYS A 62 -10.77 19.34 7.83
N PRO A 63 -10.78 18.29 8.66
CA PRO A 63 -11.95 17.43 8.78
C PRO A 63 -13.18 18.20 9.29
N ASP A 64 -14.34 17.94 8.69
CA ASP A 64 -15.63 18.33 9.26
C ASP A 64 -15.99 17.38 10.40
N TYR A 65 -15.54 17.73 11.60
CA TYR A 65 -15.75 16.90 12.79
C TYR A 65 -17.23 16.68 13.14
N PRO A 66 -18.12 17.68 13.10
CA PRO A 66 -19.56 17.46 13.27
C PRO A 66 -20.11 16.37 12.36
N SER A 67 -19.88 16.49 11.04
CA SER A 67 -20.39 15.52 10.06
C SER A 67 -19.76 14.14 10.23
N LEU A 68 -18.48 14.07 10.61
CA LEU A 68 -17.79 12.81 10.91
C LEU A 68 -18.39 12.09 12.13
N VAL A 69 -18.70 12.83 13.20
CA VAL A 69 -19.34 12.27 14.39
C VAL A 69 -20.70 11.71 14.04
N GLU A 70 -21.53 12.48 13.33
CA GLU A 70 -22.86 12.05 12.92
C GLU A 70 -22.80 10.79 12.04
N TRP A 71 -21.93 10.75 11.03
CA TRP A 71 -21.79 9.59 10.14
C TRP A 71 -21.35 8.34 10.90
N LEU A 72 -20.36 8.45 11.79
CA LEU A 72 -19.86 7.31 12.56
C LEU A 72 -20.89 6.79 13.58
N THR A 73 -21.59 7.69 14.28
CA THR A 73 -22.52 7.25 15.33
C THR A 73 -23.86 6.81 14.77
N THR A 74 -24.42 7.55 13.81
CA THR A 74 -25.77 7.32 13.30
C THR A 74 -25.77 6.25 12.21
N SER A 75 -24.80 6.26 11.29
CA SER A 75 -24.79 5.32 10.15
C SER A 75 -23.99 4.05 10.42
N ASN A 76 -23.03 4.08 11.35
CA ASN A 76 -22.09 2.98 11.57
C ASN A 76 -22.10 2.44 13.02
N GLY A 77 -22.97 2.96 13.89
CA GLY A 77 -23.20 2.41 15.24
C GLY A 77 -22.03 2.59 16.23
N PHE A 78 -21.09 3.49 15.98
CA PHE A 78 -20.00 3.76 16.91
C PHE A 78 -20.49 4.49 18.16
N SER A 79 -19.83 4.23 19.30
CA SER A 79 -20.07 5.01 20.52
C SER A 79 -19.64 6.47 20.32
N LYS A 80 -20.58 7.39 20.52
CA LYS A 80 -20.34 8.84 20.40
C LYS A 80 -19.20 9.31 21.31
N GLU A 81 -19.16 8.80 22.53
CA GLU A 81 -18.10 9.12 23.51
C GLU A 81 -16.72 8.73 22.96
N ARG A 82 -16.60 7.51 22.43
CA ARG A 82 -15.34 7.02 21.86
C ARG A 82 -14.89 7.85 20.66
N VAL A 83 -15.83 8.21 19.77
CA VAL A 83 -15.52 9.02 18.58
C VAL A 83 -15.03 10.41 18.99
N LEU A 84 -15.68 11.04 19.96
CA LEU A 84 -15.28 12.37 20.44
C LEU A 84 -13.90 12.37 21.09
N ASN A 85 -13.59 11.36 21.92
CA ASN A 85 -12.28 11.23 22.56
C ASN A 85 -11.16 11.07 21.52
N THR A 86 -11.34 10.20 20.52
CA THR A 86 -10.35 10.05 19.45
C THR A 86 -10.19 11.34 18.62
N ILE A 87 -11.28 12.07 18.36
CA ILE A 87 -11.21 13.38 17.69
C ILE A 87 -10.40 14.39 18.50
N SER A 88 -10.53 14.43 19.84
CA SER A 88 -9.74 15.33 20.66
C SER A 88 -8.24 15.00 20.63
N GLU A 89 -7.90 13.70 20.69
CA GLU A 89 -6.51 13.24 20.58
C GLU A 89 -5.89 13.64 19.24
N ILE A 90 -6.62 13.48 18.13
CA ILE A 90 -6.17 13.88 16.79
C ILE A 90 -5.89 15.39 16.71
N LYS A 91 -6.77 16.22 17.30
CA LYS A 91 -6.59 17.68 17.35
C LYS A 91 -5.36 18.08 18.16
N GLU A 92 -5.15 17.44 19.30
CA GLU A 92 -3.99 17.69 20.16
C GLU A 92 -2.68 17.34 19.45
N GLU A 93 -2.60 16.16 18.83
CA GLU A 93 -1.42 15.73 18.08
C GLU A 93 -1.14 16.60 16.85
N LYS A 94 -2.18 17.12 16.19
CA LYS A 94 -2.01 18.10 15.12
C LYS A 94 -1.37 19.39 15.64
N SER A 95 -1.86 19.94 16.76
CA SER A 95 -1.29 21.13 17.40
C SER A 95 0.17 20.93 17.81
N LYS A 96 0.52 19.77 18.36
CA LYS A 96 1.92 19.44 18.72
C LYS A 96 2.85 19.42 17.50
N ARG A 97 2.37 18.92 16.35
CA ARG A 97 3.16 18.86 15.10
C ARG A 97 3.45 20.24 14.50
N GLU A 98 2.51 21.16 14.60
CA GLU A 98 2.67 22.53 14.06
C GLU A 98 3.67 23.37 14.85
N ASN A 99 3.86 23.06 16.14
CA ASN A 99 4.64 23.87 17.07
C ASN A 99 6.08 23.39 17.33
N ASN A 100 6.60 22.38 16.60
CA ASN A 100 7.84 21.74 16.99
C ASN A 100 8.87 21.53 15.87
N LEU A 101 9.78 22.49 15.72
CA LEU A 101 10.94 22.45 14.82
C LEU A 101 11.96 21.35 15.18
N THR A 102 11.96 20.85 16.42
CA THR A 102 12.92 19.83 16.90
C THR A 102 12.64 18.42 16.39
N LYS A 103 11.55 18.21 15.65
CA LYS A 103 11.15 16.87 15.19
C LYS A 103 12.07 16.29 14.10
N TRP A 104 12.95 17.10 13.52
CA TRP A 104 13.80 16.74 12.38
C TRP A 104 15.30 16.91 12.61
N PHE A 105 15.71 17.35 13.81
CA PHE A 105 17.11 17.53 14.22
C PHE A 105 17.34 16.84 15.56
#